data_AF-A0A0F9KTC0-F1
#
_entry.id   AF-A0A0F9KTC0-F1
#
_cell.length_a   1.000
_cell.length_b   1.000
_cell.length_c   1.000
_cell.angle_alpha   90.00
_cell.angle_beta   90.00
_cell.angle_gamma   90.00
#
_symmetry.space_group_name_H-M   'P 1'
#
loop_
_entity.id
_entity.type
_entity.pdbx_description
1 polymer ?
#
loop_
_entity_poly.entity_id
_entity_poly.type
_entity_poly.pdbx_seq_one_letter_code
_entity_poly.pdbx_strand_id
1 'polypeptide(L)' 'MADLAPRQGRRGKAPDDRPARARYWNTKQLEKHKVRNLVRCCGMDKAKATVYWRSVRKRRIKTIGGITS' A
#
# COMPACT_ATOMS: atom_id res chain seq x y z
N MET A 1 -28.93 -35.63 -4.38
CA MET A 1 -29.34 -34.22 -4.49
C MET A 1 -28.18 -33.38 -3.99
N ALA A 2 -27.52 -32.63 -4.88
CA ALA A 2 -26.27 -31.94 -4.58
C ALA A 2 -26.49 -30.71 -3.68
N ASP A 3 -25.69 -30.63 -2.63
CA ASP A 3 -25.62 -29.53 -1.66
C ASP A 3 -25.09 -28.27 -2.35
N LEU A 4 -25.98 -27.29 -2.59
CA LEU A 4 -25.63 -25.99 -3.17
C LEU A 4 -25.25 -25.02 -2.05
N ALA A 5 -24.00 -25.10 -1.59
CA ALA A 5 -23.44 -24.10 -0.70
C ALA A 5 -23.48 -22.69 -1.35
N PRO A 6 -24.01 -21.66 -0.67
CA PRO A 6 -24.04 -20.31 -1.21
C PRO A 6 -22.61 -19.76 -1.32
N ARG A 7 -22.19 -19.51 -2.56
CA ARG A 7 -20.91 -18.86 -2.91
C ARG A 7 -20.82 -17.53 -2.16
N GLN A 8 -19.95 -17.49 -1.15
CA GLN A 8 -19.65 -16.30 -0.35
C GLN A 8 -19.48 -15.07 -1.26
N GLY A 9 -20.37 -14.10 -1.06
CA GLY A 9 -20.37 -12.84 -1.77
C GLY A 9 -18.98 -12.20 -1.74
N ARG A 10 -18.45 -11.90 -2.93
CA ARG A 10 -17.28 -11.03 -3.07
C ARG A 10 -17.67 -9.70 -2.45
N ARG A 11 -17.21 -9.44 -1.22
CA ARG A 11 -17.41 -8.16 -0.52
C ARG A 11 -16.95 -7.04 -1.46
N GLY A 12 -17.91 -6.33 -2.04
CA GLY A 12 -17.68 -5.19 -2.90
C GLY A 12 -16.84 -4.20 -2.13
N LYS A 13 -15.56 -4.08 -2.51
CA LYS A 13 -14.68 -3.11 -1.90
C LYS A 13 -15.21 -1.74 -2.34
N ALA A 14 -15.68 -0.94 -1.38
CA ALA A 14 -16.17 0.40 -1.67
C ALA A 14 -15.17 1.14 -2.58
N PRO A 15 -15.65 1.93 -3.56
CA PRO A 15 -14.79 2.75 -4.39
C PRO A 15 -13.90 3.59 -3.49
N ASP A 16 -12.58 3.49 -3.68
CA ASP A 16 -11.64 4.31 -2.95
C ASP A 16 -11.61 5.68 -3.64
N ASP A 17 -12.27 6.67 -3.03
CA ASP A 17 -12.40 8.06 -3.51
C ASP A 17 -11.06 8.82 -3.56
N ARG A 18 -9.97 8.20 -3.13
CA ARG A 18 -8.65 8.84 -3.18
C ARG A 18 -8.19 9.02 -4.62
N PRO A 19 -7.47 10.13 -4.91
CA PRO A 19 -6.82 10.32 -6.20
C PRO A 19 -5.99 9.10 -6.61
N ALA A 20 -6.01 8.71 -7.89
CA ALA A 20 -5.33 7.51 -8.40
C ALA A 20 -3.86 7.41 -7.95
N ARG A 21 -3.17 8.57 -7.88
CA ARG A 21 -1.80 8.68 -7.38
C ARG A 21 -1.68 8.28 -5.90
N ALA A 22 -2.59 8.73 -5.04
CA ALA A 22 -2.61 8.35 -3.63
C ALA A 22 -2.95 6.86 -3.43
N ARG A 23 -3.79 6.27 -4.29
CA ARG A 23 -4.07 4.83 -4.30
C ARG A 23 -2.82 4.02 -4.59
N TYR A 24 -2.03 4.42 -5.60
CA TYR A 24 -0.76 3.79 -5.94
C TYR A 24 0.21 3.73 -4.75
N TRP A 25 0.43 4.86 -4.07
CA TRP A 25 1.30 4.93 -2.89
C TRP A 25 0.79 4.11 -1.69
N ASN A 26 -0.52 3.78 -1.68
CA ASN A 26 -1.13 2.99 -0.63
C ASN A 26 -1.15 1.47 -0.89
N THR A 27 -0.68 1.03 -2.06
CA THR A 27 -0.70 -0.41 -2.40
C THR A 27 0.30 -1.21 -1.57
N LYS A 28 -0.16 -2.33 -0.99
CA LYS A 28 0.70 -3.27 -0.26
C LYS A 28 1.81 -3.87 -1.13
N GLN A 29 1.54 -4.02 -2.44
CA GLN A 29 2.53 -4.53 -3.38
C GLN A 29 3.70 -3.55 -3.57
N LEU A 30 3.42 -2.25 -3.68
CA LEU A 30 4.46 -1.23 -3.76
C LEU A 30 5.32 -1.19 -2.49
N GLU A 31 4.69 -1.27 -1.31
CA GLU A 31 5.42 -1.35 -0.03
C GLU A 31 6.36 -2.55 0.03
N LYS A 32 5.87 -3.76 -0.32
CA LYS A 32 6.71 -4.95 -0.39
C LYS A 32 7.87 -4.79 -1.37
N HIS A 33 7.61 -4.24 -2.55
CA HIS A 33 8.63 -4.02 -3.57
C HIS A 33 9.71 -3.04 -3.09
N LYS A 34 9.31 -1.91 -2.51
CA LYS A 34 10.24 -0.87 -2.05
C LYS A 34 11.06 -1.30 -0.84
N VAL A 35 10.44 -1.99 0.13
CA VAL A 35 11.16 -2.59 1.25
C VAL A 35 12.17 -3.62 0.76
N ARG A 36 11.80 -4.48 -0.19
CA ARG A 36 12.74 -5.45 -0.78
C ARG A 36 13.93 -4.77 -1.44
N ASN A 37 13.72 -3.69 -2.20
CA ASN A 37 14.82 -2.96 -2.84
C ASN A 37 15.73 -2.27 -1.82
N LEU A 38 15.18 -1.70 -0.74
CA LEU A 38 15.98 -1.11 0.34
C LEU A 38 16.86 -2.17 1.03
N VAL A 39 16.33 -3.37 1.24
CA VAL A 39 17.11 -4.48 1.81
C VAL A 39 18.19 -4.94 0.82
N ARG A 40 17.82 -5.17 -0.45
CA ARG A 40 18.74 -5.74 -1.46
C ARG A 40 19.82 -4.76 -1.92
N CYS A 41 19.47 -3.51 -2.18
CA CYS A 41 20.37 -2.55 -2.81
C CYS A 41 21.04 -1.61 -1.80
N CYS A 42 20.42 -1.37 -0.64
CA CYS A 42 20.96 -0.46 0.38
C CYS A 42 21.44 -1.20 1.64
N GLY A 43 21.35 -2.54 1.67
CA GLY A 43 21.76 -3.34 2.83
C GLY A 43 20.99 -3.01 4.12
N MET A 44 19.80 -2.38 4.01
CA MET A 44 19.01 -2.05 5.19
C MET A 44 18.41 -3.30 5.81
N ASP A 45 18.35 -3.34 7.14
CA ASP A 45 17.51 -4.29 7.84
C ASP A 45 16.03 -4.14 7.44
N LYS A 46 15.29 -5.24 7.39
CA LYS A 46 13.88 -5.27 6.94
C LYS A 46 12.98 -4.39 7.80
N ALA A 47 13.20 -4.32 9.11
CA ALA A 47 12.43 -3.47 10.01
C ALA A 47 12.74 -2.00 9.74
N LYS A 48 14.03 -1.64 9.63
CA LYS A 48 14.48 -0.28 9.27
C LYS A 48 13.92 0.17 7.91
N ALA A 49 14.00 -0.69 6.89
CA ALA A 49 13.47 -0.43 5.55
C ALA A 49 11.95 -0.18 5.56
N THR A 50 11.21 -0.94 6.38
CA THR A 50 9.75 -0.78 6.53
C THR A 50 9.40 0.56 7.17
N VAL A 51 10.08 0.93 8.26
CA VAL A 51 9.88 2.23 8.93
C VAL A 51 10.24 3.38 8.00
N TYR A 52 11.40 3.28 7.33
CA TYR A 52 11.85 4.27 6.36
C TYR A 52 10.83 4.47 5.22
N TRP A 53 10.37 3.37 4.62
CA TRP A 53 9.37 3.44 3.55
C TRP A 53 8.04 4.06 4.01
N ARG A 54 7.57 3.74 5.23
CA ARG A 54 6.36 4.35 5.80
C ARG A 54 6.50 5.86 5.98
N SER A 55 7.68 6.33 6.41
CA SER A 55 7.99 7.76 6.52
C SER A 55 7.98 8.46 5.14
N VAL A 56 8.60 7.84 4.13
CA VAL A 56 8.58 8.35 2.74
C VAL A 56 7.16 8.40 2.19
N ARG A 57 6.37 7.34 2.41
CA ARG A 57 4.97 7.25 1.99
C ARG A 57 4.13 8.35 2.62
N LYS A 58 4.26 8.60 3.94
CA LYS A 58 3.54 9.67 4.64
C LYS A 58 3.86 11.04 4.04
N ARG A 59 5.14 11.34 3.80
CA ARG A 59 5.57 12.60 3.16
C ARG A 59 5.00 12.74 1.75
N ARG A 60 5.10 11.70 0.91
CA ARG A 60 4.61 11.73 -0.48
C ARG A 60 3.09 11.89 -0.55
N ILE A 61 2.32 11.25 0.33
CA ILE A 61 0.87 11.43 0.39
C ILE A 61 0.50 12.84 0.89
N LYS A 62 1.19 13.40 1.90
CA LYS A 62 0.99 14.80 2.35
C LYS A 62 1.17 15.78 1.20
N THR A 63 2.22 15.60 0.39
CA THR A 63 2.48 16.44 -0.80
C THR A 63 1.39 16.31 -1.87
N ILE A 64 0.84 15.11 -2.07
CA ILE A 64 -0.23 14.90 -3.08
C ILE A 64 -1.56 15.49 -2.64
N GLY A 65 -1.84 15.50 -1.33
CA GLY A 65 -3.06 16.06 -0.76
C GLY A 65 -3.09 17.59 -0.65
N GLY A 66 -2.08 18.31 -1.17
CA GLY A 66 -2.10 19.77 -1.19
C GLY A 66 -2.10 20.45 0.19
N ILE A 67 -1.50 19.82 1.21
CA ILE A 67 -1.23 20.52 2.47
C ILE A 67 0.27 20.83 2.51
N THR A 68 0.66 21.87 1.77
CA THR A 68 1.92 22.59 1.97
C THR A 68 1.77 23.50 3.17
N SER A 69 2.05 22.95 4.36
CA SER A 69 2.68 23.54 5.56
C SER A 69 2.57 22.53 6.69
#